data_AF-A0A7S4SR77-F1
#
_entry.id   AF-A0A7S4SR77-F1
#
_cell.length_a   1.000
_cell.length_b   1.000
_cell.length_c   1.000
_cell.angle_alpha   90.00
_cell.angle_beta   90.00
_cell.angle_gamma   90.00
#
_symmetry.space_group_name_H-M   'P 1'
#
loop_
_entity.id
_entity.type
_entity.pdbx_description
1 polymer ?
#
loop_
_entity_poly.entity_id
_entity_poly.type
_entity_poly.pdbx_seq_one_letter_code
_entity_poly.pdbx_strand_id
1 'polypeptide(L)'
;ARQEEEDRKEAVRSEKRRRVAVRVAKVAAEQKRKHNMELKDEVALKFVNPTGGEDVSLGVKRNNWMEGYMELVAKRMGVDKAKTRFLFRDEDYALSEIEPQDSVKTLGLEDEEKILVKVSHKQ
;
A
#
# COMPACT_ATOMS: atom_id res chain seq x y z
N ALA A 1 18.58 -18.63 46.89
CA ALA A 1 19.71 -17.88 46.29
C ALA A 1 20.13 -18.43 44.92
N ARG A 2 20.83 -19.58 44.80
CA ARG A 2 21.28 -20.09 43.48
C ARG A 2 20.13 -20.49 42.53
N GLN A 3 19.09 -21.12 43.07
CA GLN A 3 17.95 -21.62 42.27
C GLN A 3 17.09 -20.47 41.71
N GLU A 4 16.80 -19.45 42.52
CA GLU A 4 16.14 -18.21 42.04
C GLU A 4 16.96 -17.44 41.00
N GLU A 5 18.29 -17.52 41.07
CA GLU A 5 19.17 -16.89 40.08
C GLU A 5 19.15 -17.65 38.75
N GLU A 6 19.06 -18.98 38.78
CA GLU A 6 18.87 -19.81 37.60
C GLU A 6 17.49 -19.60 36.96
N ASP A 7 16.41 -19.57 37.76
CA ASP A 7 15.05 -19.30 37.28
C ASP A 7 14.94 -17.91 36.61
N ARG A 8 15.58 -16.88 37.21
CA ARG A 8 15.65 -15.54 36.60
C ARG A 8 16.44 -15.54 35.30
N LYS A 9 17.55 -16.26 35.22
CA LYS A 9 18.35 -16.38 33.99
C LYS A 9 17.58 -17.10 32.90
N GLU A 10 16.80 -18.12 33.25
CA GLU A 10 15.97 -18.87 32.31
C GLU A 10 14.79 -18.02 31.80
N ALA A 11 14.11 -17.28 32.67
CA ALA A 11 13.06 -16.34 32.28
C ALA A 11 13.57 -15.27 31.30
N VAL A 12 14.75 -14.70 31.54
CA VAL A 12 15.39 -13.73 30.63
C VAL A 12 15.76 -14.37 29.29
N ARG A 13 16.25 -15.62 29.28
CA ARG A 13 16.55 -16.35 28.03
C ARG A 13 15.29 -16.66 27.24
N SER A 14 14.21 -17.08 27.91
CA SER A 14 12.91 -17.36 27.29
C SER A 14 12.30 -16.10 26.66
N GLU A 15 12.30 -14.98 27.38
CA GLU A 15 11.80 -13.70 26.88
C GLU A 15 12.63 -13.18 25.69
N LYS A 16 13.96 -13.33 25.74
CA LYS A 16 14.82 -13.01 24.59
C LYS A 16 14.49 -13.87 23.36
N ARG A 17 14.29 -15.18 23.54
CA ARG A 17 13.89 -16.10 22.45
C ARG A 17 12.54 -15.70 21.87
N ARG A 18 11.56 -15.35 22.70
CA ARG A 18 10.24 -14.88 22.27
C ARG A 18 10.35 -13.61 21.41
N ARG A 19 11.14 -12.61 21.83
CA ARG A 19 11.33 -11.38 21.04
C ARG A 19 11.99 -11.63 19.69
N VAL A 20 12.98 -12.53 19.65
CA VAL A 20 13.60 -12.95 18.39
C VAL A 20 12.59 -13.65 17.49
N ALA A 21 11.79 -14.58 18.03
CA ALA A 21 10.75 -15.29 17.27
C ALA A 21 9.72 -14.33 16.67
N VAL A 22 9.26 -13.32 17.44
CA VAL A 22 8.33 -12.30 16.94
C VAL A 22 8.95 -11.48 15.80
N ARG A 23 10.22 -11.06 15.95
CA ARG A 23 10.93 -10.32 14.91
C ARG A 23 11.09 -11.15 13.63
N VAL A 24 11.49 -12.41 13.77
CA VAL A 24 11.63 -13.35 12.64
C VAL A 24 10.29 -13.59 11.96
N ALA A 25 9.21 -13.77 12.72
CA ALA A 25 7.86 -13.93 12.17
C ALA A 25 7.40 -12.69 11.38
N LYS A 26 7.71 -11.48 11.87
CA LYS A 26 7.43 -10.24 11.16
C LYS A 26 8.19 -10.15 9.83
N VAL A 27 9.50 -10.44 9.86
CA VAL A 27 10.33 -10.46 8.64
C VAL A 27 9.84 -11.51 7.64
N ALA A 28 9.50 -12.72 8.11
CA ALA A 28 8.95 -13.78 7.25
C ALA A 28 7.59 -13.39 6.64
N ALA A 29 6.72 -12.70 7.40
CA ALA A 29 5.46 -12.19 6.89
C ALA A 29 5.66 -11.11 5.81
N GLU A 30 6.60 -10.18 6.02
CA GLU A 30 6.98 -9.17 5.03
C GLU A 30 7.58 -9.81 3.77
N GLN A 31 8.49 -10.78 3.92
CA GLN A 31 9.07 -11.51 2.79
C GLN A 31 8.02 -12.32 2.02
N LYS A 32 7.10 -13.01 2.70
CA LYS A 32 6.00 -13.74 2.07
C LYS A 32 5.04 -12.81 1.34
N ARG A 33 4.76 -11.63 1.90
CA ARG A 33 3.97 -10.60 1.23
C ARG A 33 4.67 -10.12 -0.04
N LYS A 34 5.97 -9.82 0.03
CA LYS A 34 6.77 -9.38 -1.12
C LYS A 34 6.82 -10.45 -2.22
N HIS A 35 7.12 -11.69 -1.87
CA HIS A 35 7.14 -12.82 -2.80
C HIS A 35 5.78 -13.09 -3.44
N ASN A 36 4.69 -12.99 -2.66
CA ASN A 36 3.34 -13.12 -3.21
C ASN A 36 2.97 -11.96 -4.16
N MET A 37 3.49 -10.74 -3.94
CA MET A 37 3.28 -9.62 -4.87
C MET A 37 4.09 -9.82 -6.16
N GLU A 38 5.35 -10.27 -6.04
CA GLU A 38 6.19 -10.64 -7.20
C GLU A 38 5.57 -11.77 -8.04
N LEU A 39 4.97 -12.77 -7.41
CA LEU A 39 4.27 -13.86 -8.10
C LEU A 39 2.92 -13.44 -8.71
N LYS A 40 2.29 -12.36 -8.21
CA LYS A 40 0.93 -11.95 -8.61
C LYS A 40 0.89 -10.81 -9.62
N ASP A 41 2.04 -10.28 -10.04
CA ASP A 41 2.11 -9.12 -10.95
C ASP A 41 1.30 -7.93 -10.39
N GLU A 42 1.43 -7.68 -9.08
CA GLU A 42 0.73 -6.62 -8.35
C GLU A 42 1.73 -5.55 -7.89
N VAL A 43 1.33 -4.27 -7.96
CA VAL A 43 2.05 -3.11 -7.40
C VAL A 43 1.20 -2.44 -6.33
N ALA A 44 1.82 -1.86 -5.31
CA ALA A 44 1.16 -1.09 -4.28
C ALA A 44 1.09 0.40 -4.67
N LEU A 45 -0.09 0.92 -4.99
CA LEU A 45 -0.29 2.33 -5.29
C LEU A 45 -0.80 3.10 -4.05
N LYS A 46 -0.37 4.36 -3.91
CA LYS A 46 -0.79 5.28 -2.84
C LYS A 46 -1.65 6.39 -3.41
N PHE A 47 -2.93 6.38 -3.10
CA PHE A 47 -3.89 7.41 -3.49
C PHE A 47 -3.96 8.48 -2.42
N VAL A 48 -3.61 9.71 -2.78
CA VAL A 48 -3.49 10.84 -1.84
C VAL A 48 -4.44 11.96 -2.22
N ASN A 49 -5.15 12.52 -1.24
CA ASN A 49 -6.03 13.66 -1.46
C ASN A 49 -5.40 14.94 -0.87
N PRO A 50 -4.88 15.86 -1.71
CA PRO A 50 -4.19 17.05 -1.23
C PRO A 50 -5.11 18.07 -0.53
N THR A 51 -6.43 18.01 -0.71
CA THR A 51 -7.38 18.91 -0.04
C THR A 51 -7.86 18.39 1.32
N GLY A 52 -7.35 17.24 1.77
CA GLY A 52 -7.71 16.58 3.02
C GLY A 52 -8.56 15.32 2.80
N GLY A 53 -8.34 14.31 3.62
CA GLY A 53 -8.96 12.99 3.50
C GLY A 53 -8.02 11.89 4.00
N GLU A 54 -8.54 10.66 4.12
CA GLU A 54 -7.71 9.49 4.43
C GLU A 54 -6.99 9.02 3.16
N ASP A 55 -5.67 8.94 3.21
CA ASP A 55 -4.87 8.35 2.13
C ASP A 55 -5.17 6.85 2.01
N VAL A 56 -5.36 6.36 0.79
CA VAL A 56 -5.68 4.95 0.53
C VAL A 56 -4.49 4.28 -0.13
N SER A 57 -3.98 3.21 0.47
CA SER A 57 -2.98 2.33 -0.17
C SER A 57 -3.65 1.04 -0.65
N LEU A 58 -3.40 0.66 -1.91
CA LEU A 58 -4.03 -0.50 -2.52
C LEU A 58 -3.06 -1.28 -3.41
N GLY A 59 -3.11 -2.61 -3.34
CA GLY A 59 -2.46 -3.48 -4.31
C GLY A 59 -3.28 -3.56 -5.61
N VAL A 60 -2.63 -3.31 -6.74
CA VAL A 60 -3.22 -3.23 -8.08
C VAL A 60 -2.46 -4.16 -9.02
N LYS A 61 -3.18 -5.03 -9.72
CA LYS A 61 -2.60 -5.90 -10.75
C LYS A 61 -2.16 -5.10 -11.97
N ARG A 62 -0.95 -5.34 -12.47
CA ARG A 62 -0.33 -4.56 -13.54
C ARG A 62 -1.16 -4.48 -14.82
N ASN A 63 -1.85 -5.57 -15.18
CA ASN A 63 -2.61 -5.70 -16.43
C ASN A 63 -4.13 -5.45 -16.27
N ASN A 64 -4.62 -5.16 -15.07
CA ASN A 64 -6.04 -4.88 -14.86
C ASN A 64 -6.36 -3.41 -15.16
N TRP A 65 -7.59 -3.17 -15.63
CA TRP A 65 -8.12 -1.82 -15.77
C TRP A 65 -8.26 -1.11 -14.43
N MET A 66 -7.98 0.19 -14.43
CA MET A 66 -7.99 1.05 -13.24
C MET A 66 -9.40 1.34 -12.74
N GLU A 67 -10.43 1.21 -13.57
CA GLU A 67 -11.83 1.54 -13.25
C GLU A 67 -12.31 0.99 -11.90
N GLY A 68 -12.20 -0.32 -11.68
CA GLY A 68 -12.67 -0.95 -10.44
C GLY A 68 -11.89 -0.49 -9.21
N TYR A 69 -10.61 -0.16 -9.39
CA TYR A 69 -9.77 0.39 -8.32
C TYR A 69 -10.12 1.85 -8.03
N MET A 70 -10.38 2.67 -9.06
CA MET A 70 -10.83 4.06 -8.92
C MET A 70 -12.16 4.14 -8.16
N GLU A 71 -13.11 3.25 -8.47
CA GLU A 71 -14.38 3.14 -7.73
C GLU A 71 -14.17 2.79 -6.26
N LEU A 72 -13.32 1.80 -6.00
CA LEU A 72 -13.01 1.38 -4.63
C LEU A 72 -12.33 2.49 -3.84
N VAL A 73 -11.37 3.20 -4.44
CA VAL A 73 -10.66 4.32 -3.82
C VAL A 73 -11.62 5.47 -3.55
N ALA A 74 -12.44 5.86 -4.53
CA ALA A 74 -13.42 6.93 -4.36
C ALA A 74 -14.38 6.62 -3.20
N LYS A 75 -14.89 5.37 -3.15
CA LYS A 75 -15.76 4.90 -2.05
C LYS A 75 -15.06 4.94 -0.69
N ARG A 76 -13.80 4.51 -0.61
CA ARG A 76 -13.01 4.52 0.64
C ARG A 76 -12.68 5.93 1.12
N MET A 77 -12.38 6.83 0.18
CA MET A 77 -12.12 8.25 0.47
C MET A 77 -13.40 9.07 0.72
N GLY A 78 -14.58 8.47 0.52
CA GLY A 78 -15.87 9.16 0.69
C GLY A 78 -16.13 10.23 -0.38
N VAL A 79 -15.55 10.10 -1.57
CA VAL A 79 -15.68 11.04 -2.67
C VAL A 79 -16.49 10.44 -3.82
N ASP A 80 -17.14 11.30 -4.62
CA ASP A 80 -17.89 10.90 -5.80
C ASP A 80 -16.94 10.68 -6.98
N LYS A 81 -16.85 9.45 -7.51
CA LYS A 81 -16.01 9.10 -8.69
C LYS A 81 -16.28 10.04 -9.86
N ALA A 82 -17.54 10.38 -10.14
CA ALA A 82 -17.90 11.21 -11.29
C ALA A 82 -17.38 12.65 -11.18
N LYS A 83 -17.05 13.09 -9.97
CA LYS A 83 -16.48 14.41 -9.69
C LYS A 83 -15.00 14.34 -9.36
N THR A 84 -14.37 13.18 -9.49
CA THR A 84 -13.01 12.94 -9.02
C THR A 84 -12.10 12.61 -10.20
N ARG A 85 -10.97 13.31 -10.28
CA ARG A 85 -9.90 13.06 -11.24
C ARG A 85 -8.74 12.38 -10.53
N PHE A 86 -8.21 11.34 -11.15
CA PHE A 86 -7.05 10.60 -10.66
C PHE A 86 -5.86 10.97 -11.52
N LEU A 87 -4.82 11.53 -10.91
CA LEU A 87 -3.68 12.08 -11.63
C LEU A 87 -2.40 11.42 -11.14
N PHE A 88 -1.54 11.03 -12.06
CA PHE A 88 -0.19 10.55 -11.76
C PHE A 88 0.85 11.50 -12.35
N ARG A 89 2.10 11.30 -11.94
CA ARG A 89 3.22 12.03 -12.54
C ARG A 89 3.88 11.12 -13.56
N ASP A 90 3.82 11.50 -14.82
CA ASP A 90 4.45 10.74 -15.90
C ASP A 90 5.98 10.93 -15.95
N GLU A 91 6.63 10.27 -16.91
CA GLU A 91 8.08 10.31 -17.11
C GLU A 91 8.59 11.73 -17.41
N ASP A 92 7.75 12.59 -18.00
CA ASP A 92 8.04 14.00 -18.29
C ASP A 92 7.78 14.92 -17.09
N TYR A 93 7.48 14.35 -15.93
CA TYR A 93 7.10 15.03 -14.70
C TYR A 93 5.79 15.85 -14.80
N ALA A 94 5.00 15.64 -15.86
CA ALA A 94 3.71 16.27 -16.04
C ALA A 94 2.62 15.50 -15.27
N LEU A 95 1.54 16.21 -14.92
CA LEU A 95 0.37 15.60 -14.29
C LEU A 95 -0.57 15.09 -15.38
N SER A 96 -0.60 13.78 -15.53
CA SER A 96 -1.43 13.08 -16.49
C SER A 96 -2.61 12.41 -15.79
N GLU A 97 -3.78 12.43 -16.44
CA GLU A 97 -5.00 11.83 -15.92
C GLU A 97 -5.05 10.34 -16.23
N ILE A 98 -5.52 9.56 -15.26
CA ILE A 98 -5.76 8.13 -15.38
C ILE A 98 -7.17 7.92 -15.89
N GLU A 99 -7.29 7.27 -17.04
CA GLU A 99 -8.56 6.86 -17.61
C GLU A 99 -9.01 5.49 -17.05
N PRO A 100 -10.32 5.18 -17.02
CA PRO A 100 -10.85 3.93 -16.48
C PRO A 100 -10.26 2.66 -17.13
N GLN A 101 -10.01 2.71 -18.45
CA GLN A 101 -9.45 1.62 -19.25
C GLN A 101 -7.93 1.48 -19.16
N ASP A 102 -7.25 2.42 -18.51
CA ASP A 102 -5.82 2.33 -18.32
C ASP A 102 -5.46 1.21 -17.35
N SER A 103 -4.22 0.75 -17.43
CA SER A 103 -3.64 -0.22 -16.51
C SER A 103 -2.32 0.35 -15.98
N VAL A 104 -1.88 -0.15 -14.83
CA VAL A 104 -0.55 0.15 -14.30
C VAL A 104 0.54 -0.07 -15.35
N LYS A 105 0.43 -1.12 -16.17
CA LYS A 105 1.41 -1.42 -17.22
C LYS A 105 1.39 -0.39 -18.35
N THR A 106 0.21 0.03 -18.82
CA THR A 106 0.10 1.01 -19.92
C THR A 106 0.53 2.40 -19.48
N LEU A 107 0.34 2.72 -18.20
CA LEU A 107 0.75 3.98 -17.59
C LEU A 107 2.20 4.00 -17.11
N GLY A 108 2.90 2.85 -17.14
CA GLY A 108 4.26 2.73 -16.65
C GLY A 108 4.41 2.89 -15.13
N LEU A 109 3.33 2.68 -14.36
CA LEU A 109 3.36 2.92 -12.92
C LEU A 109 4.24 1.90 -12.18
N GLU A 110 4.99 2.40 -11.21
CA GLU A 110 5.87 1.61 -10.37
C GLU A 110 5.28 1.34 -8.98
N ASP A 111 5.98 0.52 -8.20
CA ASP A 111 5.59 0.21 -6.83
C ASP A 111 5.72 1.45 -5.93
N GLU A 112 4.78 1.61 -5.02
CA GLU A 112 4.64 2.75 -4.10
C GLU A 112 4.38 4.12 -4.74
N GLU A 113 4.03 4.17 -6.02
CA GLU A 113 3.76 5.41 -6.72
C GLU A 113 2.52 6.15 -6.16
N LYS A 114 2.57 7.48 -6.23
CA LYS A 114 1.55 8.36 -5.68
C LYS A 114 0.59 8.84 -6.76
N ILE A 115 -0.68 8.49 -6.59
CA ILE A 115 -1.78 8.98 -7.40
C ILE A 115 -2.50 10.10 -6.65
N LEU A 116 -2.51 11.30 -7.22
CA LEU A 116 -3.26 12.44 -6.69
C LEU A 116 -4.73 12.28 -7.02
N VAL A 117 -5.57 12.37 -6.00
CA VAL A 117 -7.03 12.32 -6.13
C VAL A 117 -7.57 13.74 -5.97
N LYS A 118 -8.10 14.34 -7.03
CA LYS A 118 -8.64 15.70 -7.02
C LYS A 118 -10.14 15.67 -7.25
N VAL A 119 -10.90 16.15 -6.25
CA VAL A 119 -12.34 16.34 -6.38
C VAL A 119 -12.61 17.70 -7.00
N SER A 120 -13.32 17.73 -8.13
CA SER A 120 -13.86 18.96 -8.71
C SER A 120 -15.02 19.43 -7.84
N HIS A 121 -14.75 20.42 -6.99
CA HIS A 121 -15.81 21.21 -6.38
C HIS A 121 -16.30 22.20 -7.44
N LYS A 122 -17.30 21.81 -8.23
CA LYS A 122 -18.16 22.83 -8.84
C LYS A 122 -18.81 23.60 -7.68
N GLN A 123 -18.43 24.87 -7.54
CA GLN A 123 -19.23 25.88 -6.83
C GLN A 123 -20.60 26.00 -7.50
#